data_AF-A0A2D5BKS3-F1
#
_entry.id   AF-A0A2D5BKS3-F1
#
_cell.length_a   1.000
_cell.length_b   1.000
_cell.length_c   1.000
_cell.angle_alpha   90.00
_cell.angle_beta   90.00
_cell.angle_gamma   90.00
#
_symmetry.space_group_name_H-M   'P 1'
#
loop_
_entity.id
_entity.type
_entity.pdbx_description
1 polymer ?
#
loop_
_entity_poly.entity_id
_entity_poly.type
_entity_poly.pdbx_seq_one_letter_code
_entity_poly.pdbx_strand_id
1 'polypeptide(L)'
;VAQHVAAGGAAGDGPEAALSHAGEMAASMGADVMGAVVRKALADGRPAVAAGAATILGAVSDARNFGAPNALTDALAAPYKSVRFSAALAIAGLRRPGQPGVVSVLTEALGQDAVRTVVVIDDNADTRNQIVADLNARGYFAYGVAGGAMGLAHLRDYPIEDLVVMRYNMGDATVAEVMKTIRSDARTAETPVALLCDPSDREAAENAYSEKAQAFIATPPTADAYEPGLRALVKDLEGARAEATATASQAARFLLWMDPSLSAGAVNGLVGTLKGDDSVRTPALRALGRIADASSAGAIMAVFSDGSAAEAVRGHAAVALASIARASGSASADLVNGIHAAIAGGGGDDYLYALGRACGILPVDLATRTKLLNTLRSKINVDTASDDG
;
A
#
# COMPACT_ATOMS: atom_id res chain seq x y z
N VAL A 1 -18.81 -27.07 -9.95
CA VAL A 1 -18.63 -25.71 -9.37
C VAL A 1 -19.19 -24.64 -10.31
N ALA A 2 -18.80 -24.56 -11.59
CA ALA A 2 -19.40 -23.60 -12.55
C ALA A 2 -20.92 -23.78 -12.81
N GLN A 3 -21.48 -24.97 -12.56
CA GLN A 3 -22.92 -25.24 -12.73
C GLN A 3 -23.77 -25.11 -11.46
N HIS A 4 -23.17 -24.96 -10.27
CA HIS A 4 -23.95 -24.78 -9.03
C HIS A 4 -24.20 -23.31 -8.67
N VAL A 5 -23.42 -22.39 -9.24
CA VAL A 5 -23.64 -20.94 -9.11
C VAL A 5 -24.86 -20.47 -9.92
N ALA A 6 -25.32 -21.25 -10.90
CA ALA A 6 -26.43 -20.87 -11.80
C ALA A 6 -27.83 -21.30 -11.31
N ALA A 7 -27.96 -22.08 -10.23
CA ALA A 7 -29.23 -22.72 -9.88
C ALA A 7 -29.77 -22.41 -8.46
N GLY A 8 -29.18 -21.46 -7.73
CA GLY A 8 -29.54 -21.18 -6.33
C GLY A 8 -29.63 -19.69 -6.01
N GLY A 9 -30.27 -18.90 -6.86
CA GLY A 9 -30.55 -17.49 -6.57
C GLY A 9 -31.77 -17.34 -5.66
N ALA A 10 -31.59 -17.51 -4.35
CA ALA A 10 -32.50 -16.92 -3.38
C ALA A 10 -32.16 -15.43 -3.26
N ALA A 11 -33.15 -14.59 -3.56
CA ALA A 11 -33.05 -13.14 -3.57
C ALA A 11 -32.72 -12.59 -2.17
N GLY A 12 -31.74 -11.68 -2.09
CA GLY A 12 -31.53 -10.83 -0.91
C GLY A 12 -30.11 -10.34 -0.68
N ASP A 13 -29.11 -11.12 -1.07
CA ASP A 13 -27.73 -10.88 -0.64
C ASP A 13 -26.90 -10.20 -1.76
N GLY A 14 -26.35 -9.02 -1.45
CA GLY A 14 -25.53 -8.25 -2.38
C GLY A 14 -24.29 -9.00 -2.87
N PRO A 15 -23.59 -8.48 -3.90
CA PRO A 15 -22.40 -9.13 -4.48
C PRO A 15 -21.31 -9.48 -3.45
N GLU A 16 -21.22 -8.72 -2.36
CA GLU A 16 -20.28 -8.95 -1.26
C GLU A 16 -20.61 -10.23 -0.44
N ALA A 17 -21.89 -10.52 -0.20
CA ALA A 17 -22.33 -11.72 0.51
C ALA A 17 -22.20 -12.98 -0.36
N ALA A 18 -22.43 -12.87 -1.68
CA ALA A 18 -22.15 -13.95 -2.62
C ALA A 18 -20.65 -14.28 -2.71
N LEU A 19 -19.78 -13.25 -2.64
CA LEU A 19 -18.33 -13.42 -2.58
C LEU A 19 -17.88 -14.06 -1.25
N SER A 20 -18.50 -13.69 -0.13
CA SER A 20 -18.26 -14.31 1.19
C SER A 20 -18.62 -15.81 1.17
N HIS A 21 -19.80 -16.15 0.65
CA HIS A 21 -20.26 -17.54 0.57
C HIS A 21 -19.39 -18.39 -0.37
N ALA A 22 -18.95 -17.83 -1.50
CA ALA A 22 -18.00 -18.49 -2.39
C ALA A 22 -16.64 -18.72 -1.71
N GLY A 23 -16.18 -17.77 -0.89
CA GLY A 23 -14.97 -17.89 -0.09
C GLY A 23 -15.05 -18.99 0.98
N GLU A 24 -16.18 -19.10 1.68
CA GLU A 24 -16.44 -20.15 2.67
C GLU A 24 -16.51 -21.54 2.04
N MET A 25 -17.18 -21.68 0.89
CA MET A 25 -17.20 -22.92 0.13
C MET A 25 -15.79 -23.30 -0.35
N ALA A 26 -15.02 -22.33 -0.87
CA ALA A 26 -13.64 -22.56 -1.29
C ALA A 26 -12.75 -23.00 -0.12
N ALA A 27 -12.93 -22.41 1.07
CA ALA A 27 -12.22 -22.80 2.28
C ALA A 27 -12.53 -24.26 2.71
N SER A 28 -13.78 -24.71 2.51
CA SER A 28 -14.19 -26.08 2.83
C SER A 28 -13.55 -27.16 1.92
N MET A 29 -13.01 -26.77 0.76
CA MET A 29 -12.35 -27.69 -0.19
C MET A 29 -10.92 -28.07 0.22
N GLY A 30 -10.34 -27.42 1.23
CA GLY A 30 -9.02 -27.72 1.76
C GLY A 30 -7.84 -27.08 1.01
N ALA A 31 -6.66 -27.13 1.63
CA ALA A 31 -5.46 -26.44 1.17
C ALA A 31 -4.95 -26.94 -0.20
N ASP A 32 -5.06 -28.23 -0.50
CA ASP A 32 -4.58 -28.80 -1.77
C ASP A 32 -5.34 -28.25 -2.97
N VAL A 33 -6.67 -28.18 -2.86
CA VAL A 33 -7.54 -27.63 -3.90
C VAL A 33 -7.23 -26.15 -4.10
N MET A 34 -7.13 -25.39 -3.02
CA MET A 34 -6.83 -23.96 -3.12
C MET A 34 -5.44 -23.70 -3.70
N GLY A 35 -4.45 -24.54 -3.39
CA GLY A 35 -3.14 -24.51 -4.05
C GLY A 35 -3.21 -24.76 -5.55
N ALA A 36 -4.06 -25.69 -6.00
CA ALA A 36 -4.30 -25.91 -7.43
C ALA A 36 -5.00 -24.71 -8.09
N VAL A 37 -5.94 -24.05 -7.40
CA VAL A 37 -6.63 -22.85 -7.89
C VAL A 37 -5.65 -21.70 -8.09
N VAL A 38 -4.75 -21.45 -7.12
CA VAL A 38 -3.70 -20.41 -7.26
C VAL A 38 -2.87 -20.63 -8.51
N ARG A 39 -2.34 -21.85 -8.70
CA ARG A 39 -1.50 -22.17 -9.86
C ARG A 39 -2.26 -22.08 -11.18
N LYS A 40 -3.49 -22.58 -11.22
CA LYS A 40 -4.34 -22.51 -12.42
C LYS A 40 -4.66 -21.05 -12.78
N ALA A 41 -5.04 -20.23 -11.80
CA ALA A 41 -5.35 -18.83 -12.03
C ALA A 41 -4.12 -18.04 -12.51
N LEU A 42 -2.92 -18.36 -12.01
CA LEU A 42 -1.67 -17.79 -12.52
C LEU A 42 -1.39 -18.20 -13.97
N ALA A 43 -1.54 -19.49 -14.29
CA ALA A 43 -1.36 -19.99 -15.66
C ALA A 43 -2.36 -19.40 -16.65
N ASP A 44 -3.61 -19.19 -16.20
CA ASP A 44 -4.69 -18.60 -16.99
C ASP A 44 -4.61 -17.05 -17.04
N GLY A 45 -3.61 -16.41 -16.41
CA GLY A 45 -3.43 -14.96 -16.41
C GLY A 45 -4.52 -14.18 -15.65
N ARG A 46 -5.08 -14.77 -14.59
CA ARG A 46 -6.19 -14.21 -13.78
C ARG A 46 -5.71 -13.78 -12.39
N PRO A 47 -5.03 -12.62 -12.25
CA PRO A 47 -4.37 -12.21 -11.01
C PRO A 47 -5.33 -11.98 -9.84
N ALA A 48 -6.53 -11.44 -10.09
CA ALA A 48 -7.51 -11.22 -9.02
C ALA A 48 -7.98 -12.54 -8.38
N VAL A 49 -8.19 -13.57 -9.21
CA VAL A 49 -8.56 -14.91 -8.74
C VAL A 49 -7.40 -15.57 -8.00
N ALA A 50 -6.18 -15.44 -8.53
CA ALA A 50 -4.98 -15.98 -7.89
C ALA A 50 -4.72 -15.34 -6.52
N ALA A 51 -4.88 -14.02 -6.41
CA ALA A 51 -4.71 -13.27 -5.15
C ALA A 51 -5.76 -13.68 -4.11
N GLY A 52 -7.04 -13.72 -4.49
CA GLY A 52 -8.12 -14.20 -3.60
C GLY A 52 -7.90 -15.65 -3.14
N ALA A 53 -7.50 -16.53 -4.06
CA ALA A 53 -7.19 -17.91 -3.74
C ALA A 53 -5.98 -18.05 -2.79
N ALA A 54 -4.95 -17.22 -2.94
CA ALA A 54 -3.80 -17.20 -2.03
C ALA A 54 -4.19 -16.74 -0.62
N THR A 55 -5.07 -15.74 -0.50
CA THR A 55 -5.62 -15.30 0.79
C THR A 55 -6.38 -16.44 1.49
N ILE A 56 -7.29 -17.10 0.77
CA ILE A 56 -8.06 -18.23 1.32
C ILE A 56 -7.14 -19.39 1.68
N LEU A 57 -6.17 -19.72 0.81
CA LEU A 57 -5.18 -20.76 1.08
C LEU A 57 -4.41 -20.47 2.37
N GLY A 58 -4.01 -19.21 2.62
CA GLY A 58 -3.40 -18.80 3.87
C GLY A 58 -4.29 -19.03 5.10
N ALA A 59 -5.59 -18.75 4.98
CA ALA A 59 -6.55 -18.90 6.06
C ALA A 59 -6.86 -20.37 6.41
N VAL A 60 -6.84 -21.27 5.43
CA VAL A 60 -7.07 -22.72 5.64
C VAL A 60 -5.79 -23.52 5.89
N SER A 61 -4.63 -22.89 5.69
CA SER A 61 -3.34 -23.48 6.02
C SER A 61 -3.02 -23.26 7.50
N ASP A 62 -2.20 -24.15 8.06
CA ASP A 62 -1.62 -23.99 9.38
C ASP A 62 -0.12 -24.34 9.34
N ALA A 63 0.56 -24.12 10.46
CA ALA A 63 1.99 -24.38 10.55
C ALA A 63 2.39 -25.86 10.38
N ARG A 64 1.41 -26.80 10.43
CA ARG A 64 1.60 -28.25 10.35
C ARG A 64 1.42 -28.78 8.92
N ASN A 65 0.52 -28.17 8.14
CA ASN A 65 0.26 -28.51 6.75
C ASN A 65 1.02 -27.63 5.74
N PHE A 66 1.65 -26.54 6.20
CA PHE A 66 2.54 -25.72 5.38
C PHE A 66 3.89 -26.44 5.14
N GLY A 67 3.92 -27.29 4.11
CA GLY A 67 5.16 -27.84 3.53
C GLY A 67 5.60 -27.01 2.33
N ALA A 68 6.80 -26.41 2.38
CA ALA A 68 7.41 -25.78 1.20
C ALA A 68 8.19 -26.85 0.40
N PRO A 69 8.19 -26.79 -0.95
CA PRO A 69 7.54 -25.80 -1.81
C PRO A 69 6.01 -26.01 -1.92
N ASN A 70 5.25 -24.91 -1.97
CA ASN A 70 3.80 -24.91 -2.16
C ASN A 70 3.32 -23.70 -2.99
N ALA A 71 2.02 -23.66 -3.28
CA ALA A 71 1.43 -22.63 -4.13
C ALA A 71 1.61 -21.19 -3.58
N LEU A 72 1.72 -21.00 -2.26
CA LEU A 72 2.01 -19.67 -1.68
C LEU A 72 3.48 -19.29 -1.93
N THR A 73 4.43 -20.22 -1.77
CA THR A 73 5.83 -19.93 -2.09
C THR A 73 6.04 -19.71 -3.58
N ASP A 74 5.31 -20.42 -4.44
CA ASP A 74 5.32 -20.20 -5.90
C ASP A 74 4.79 -18.78 -6.23
N ALA A 75 3.72 -18.36 -5.54
CA ALA A 75 3.07 -17.07 -5.73
C ALA A 75 3.93 -15.86 -5.30
N LEU A 76 4.95 -16.04 -4.44
CA LEU A 76 5.90 -14.97 -4.11
C LEU A 76 6.71 -14.50 -5.31
N ALA A 77 6.92 -15.36 -6.31
CA ALA A 77 7.63 -15.04 -7.56
C ALA A 77 6.68 -14.67 -8.71
N ALA A 78 5.38 -14.51 -8.44
CA ALA A 78 4.40 -14.18 -9.47
C ALA A 78 4.68 -12.80 -10.10
N PRO A 79 4.38 -12.60 -11.40
CA PRO A 79 4.58 -11.31 -12.06
C PRO A 79 3.62 -10.24 -11.52
N TYR A 80 2.53 -10.63 -10.88
CA TYR A 80 1.48 -9.74 -10.39
C TYR A 80 1.68 -9.36 -8.91
N LYS A 81 1.79 -8.06 -8.62
CA LYS A 81 2.01 -7.54 -7.25
C LYS A 81 0.94 -7.97 -6.25
N SER A 82 -0.34 -7.97 -6.66
CA SER A 82 -1.46 -8.36 -5.81
C SER A 82 -1.33 -9.82 -5.33
N VAL A 83 -0.90 -10.70 -6.23
CA VAL A 83 -0.67 -12.11 -5.91
C VAL A 83 0.52 -12.27 -4.96
N ARG A 84 1.62 -11.54 -5.21
CA ARG A 84 2.79 -11.55 -4.31
C ARG A 84 2.42 -11.07 -2.91
N PHE A 85 1.69 -9.95 -2.79
CA PHE A 85 1.28 -9.41 -1.49
C PHE A 85 0.36 -10.36 -0.75
N SER A 86 -0.69 -10.90 -1.40
CA SER A 86 -1.57 -11.91 -0.79
C SER A 86 -0.79 -13.12 -0.30
N ALA A 87 0.16 -13.62 -1.09
CA ALA A 87 1.00 -14.74 -0.69
C ALA A 87 1.92 -14.42 0.50
N ALA A 88 2.59 -13.26 0.48
CA ALA A 88 3.49 -12.86 1.56
C ALA A 88 2.74 -12.63 2.88
N LEU A 89 1.58 -11.97 2.82
CA LEU A 89 0.72 -11.77 3.99
C LEU A 89 0.19 -13.10 4.55
N ALA A 90 -0.21 -14.02 3.67
CA ALA A 90 -0.62 -15.37 4.05
C ALA A 90 0.51 -16.13 4.77
N ILE A 91 1.71 -16.18 4.18
CA ILE A 91 2.87 -16.89 4.77
C ILE A 91 3.30 -16.25 6.09
N ALA A 92 3.27 -14.93 6.19
CA ALA A 92 3.56 -14.21 7.43
C ALA A 92 2.53 -14.53 8.53
N GLY A 93 1.25 -14.63 8.17
CA GLY A 93 0.15 -15.04 9.06
C GLY A 93 0.33 -16.45 9.63
N LEU A 94 0.90 -17.37 8.85
CA LEU A 94 1.25 -18.73 9.30
C LEU A 94 2.45 -18.77 10.27
N ARG A 95 3.02 -17.61 10.62
CA ARG A 95 4.22 -17.47 11.46
C ARG A 95 5.41 -18.24 10.88
N ARG A 96 5.52 -18.25 9.54
CA ARG A 96 6.67 -18.80 8.77
C ARG A 96 7.44 -17.71 8.01
N PRO A 97 7.85 -16.61 8.67
CA PRO A 97 8.42 -15.47 7.97
C PRO A 97 9.84 -15.70 7.42
N GLY A 98 10.52 -16.77 7.84
CA GLY A 98 11.86 -17.13 7.35
C GLY A 98 11.89 -17.71 5.93
N GLN A 99 10.74 -17.81 5.25
CA GLN A 99 10.71 -18.21 3.84
C GLN A 99 11.39 -17.15 2.97
N PRO A 100 12.30 -17.54 2.05
CA PRO A 100 12.95 -16.61 1.14
C PRO A 100 11.94 -15.75 0.38
N GLY A 101 12.20 -14.45 0.28
CA GLY A 101 11.36 -13.51 -0.47
C GLY A 101 10.21 -12.87 0.31
N VAL A 102 9.74 -13.46 1.44
CA VAL A 102 8.61 -12.88 2.20
C VAL A 102 8.92 -11.46 2.68
N VAL A 103 10.09 -11.24 3.30
CA VAL A 103 10.49 -9.91 3.80
C VAL A 103 10.60 -8.89 2.67
N SER A 104 11.13 -9.31 1.52
CA SER A 104 11.26 -8.44 0.34
C SER A 104 9.89 -7.98 -0.15
N VAL A 105 8.94 -8.90 -0.26
CA VAL A 105 7.58 -8.61 -0.72
C VAL A 105 6.80 -7.79 0.32
N LEU A 106 6.97 -8.06 1.62
CA LEU A 106 6.38 -7.22 2.68
C LEU A 106 6.97 -5.80 2.65
N THR A 107 8.25 -5.66 2.34
CA THR A 107 8.90 -4.34 2.18
C THR A 107 8.37 -3.60 0.95
N GLU A 108 8.12 -4.31 -0.15
CA GLU A 108 7.44 -3.75 -1.34
C GLU A 108 5.99 -3.31 -1.01
N ALA A 109 5.30 -4.08 -0.17
CA ALA A 109 3.94 -3.77 0.28
C ALA A 109 3.87 -2.51 1.16
N LEU A 110 4.91 -2.22 1.95
CA LEU A 110 5.01 -0.97 2.73
C LEU A 110 5.08 0.27 1.84
N GLY A 111 5.70 0.16 0.66
CA GLY A 111 5.86 1.25 -0.29
C GLY A 111 4.68 1.44 -1.23
N GLN A 112 3.56 0.75 -1.00
CA GLN A 112 2.37 0.98 -1.82
C GLN A 112 1.79 2.35 -1.51
N ASP A 113 1.95 3.26 -2.45
CA ASP A 113 1.17 4.48 -2.52
C ASP A 113 0.12 4.29 -3.62
N ALA A 114 -1.15 4.50 -3.30
CA ALA A 114 -2.20 4.47 -4.30
C ALA A 114 -2.21 5.83 -5.01
N VAL A 115 -1.42 5.90 -6.07
CA VAL A 115 -1.40 7.02 -7.00
C VAL A 115 -1.97 6.55 -8.33
N ARG A 116 -2.95 7.29 -8.87
CA ARG A 116 -3.53 6.99 -10.17
C ARG A 116 -2.52 7.32 -11.24
N THR A 117 -2.01 6.29 -11.91
CA THR A 117 -1.04 6.47 -12.98
C THR A 117 -1.76 6.63 -14.31
N VAL A 118 -1.45 7.71 -15.03
CA VAL A 118 -2.06 8.04 -16.32
C VAL A 118 -0.98 8.34 -17.35
N VAL A 119 -0.93 7.61 -18.47
CA VAL A 119 -0.17 8.07 -19.63
C VAL A 119 -1.01 8.91 -20.55
N VAL A 120 -0.37 9.94 -21.08
CA VAL A 120 -0.90 10.78 -22.15
C VAL A 120 -0.06 10.53 -23.40
N ILE A 121 -0.60 9.78 -24.36
CA ILE A 121 0.03 9.50 -25.66
C ILE A 121 -0.47 10.53 -26.66
N ASP A 122 0.38 11.51 -26.98
CA ASP A 122 0.03 12.63 -27.85
C ASP A 122 1.29 13.21 -28.51
N ASP A 123 1.27 13.29 -29.85
CA ASP A 123 2.33 13.86 -30.67
C ASP A 123 2.32 15.40 -30.66
N ASN A 124 1.22 16.03 -30.22
CA ASN A 124 1.15 17.46 -29.95
C ASN A 124 1.70 17.79 -28.56
N ALA A 125 2.86 18.45 -28.50
CA ALA A 125 3.54 18.74 -27.24
C ALA A 125 2.76 19.66 -26.30
N ASP A 126 2.06 20.65 -26.84
CA ASP A 126 1.33 21.64 -26.04
C ASP A 126 0.13 20.98 -25.33
N THR A 127 -0.65 20.22 -26.10
CA THR A 127 -1.84 19.51 -25.60
C THR A 127 -1.45 18.43 -24.58
N ARG A 128 -0.40 17.65 -24.89
CA ARG A 128 0.17 16.65 -23.97
C ARG A 128 0.59 17.28 -22.64
N ASN A 129 1.39 18.36 -22.68
CA ASN A 129 1.91 18.99 -21.48
C ASN A 129 0.79 19.63 -20.65
N GLN A 130 -0.24 20.18 -21.30
CA GLN A 130 -1.41 20.73 -20.63
C GLN A 130 -2.18 19.64 -19.84
N ILE A 131 -2.52 18.51 -20.47
CA ILE A 131 -3.24 17.42 -19.80
C ILE A 131 -2.40 16.84 -18.66
N VAL A 132 -1.09 16.65 -18.88
CA VAL A 132 -0.17 16.19 -17.84
C VAL A 132 -0.16 17.14 -16.65
N ALA A 133 -0.06 18.46 -16.87
CA ALA A 133 -0.07 19.44 -15.79
C ALA A 133 -1.41 19.46 -15.03
N ASP A 134 -2.53 19.47 -15.75
CA ASP A 134 -3.88 19.47 -15.18
C ASP A 134 -4.15 18.25 -14.30
N LEU A 135 -3.80 17.05 -14.79
CA LEU A 135 -4.00 15.80 -14.06
C LEU A 135 -3.08 15.71 -12.82
N ASN A 136 -1.81 16.12 -12.93
CA ASN A 136 -0.92 16.16 -11.77
C ASN A 136 -1.42 17.13 -10.69
N ALA A 137 -1.92 18.30 -11.08
CA ALA A 137 -2.51 19.27 -10.15
C ALA A 137 -3.76 18.71 -9.43
N ARG A 138 -4.41 17.69 -10.00
CA ARG A 138 -5.61 17.03 -9.46
C ARG A 138 -5.31 15.70 -8.76
N GLY A 139 -4.03 15.39 -8.50
CA GLY A 139 -3.62 14.26 -7.67
C GLY A 139 -3.44 12.93 -8.42
N TYR A 140 -3.39 12.97 -9.75
CA TYR A 140 -2.92 11.85 -10.56
C TYR A 140 -1.39 11.90 -10.67
N PHE A 141 -0.75 10.78 -10.98
CA PHE A 141 0.60 10.74 -11.51
C PHE A 141 0.51 10.62 -13.03
N ALA A 142 0.47 11.76 -13.70
CA ALA A 142 0.35 11.81 -15.15
C ALA A 142 1.72 12.06 -15.79
N TYR A 143 2.01 11.33 -16.87
CA TYR A 143 3.20 11.55 -17.68
C TYR A 143 2.87 11.44 -19.17
N GLY A 144 3.66 12.15 -19.99
CA GLY A 144 3.42 12.25 -21.43
C GLY A 144 4.38 11.39 -22.24
N VAL A 145 3.86 10.77 -23.30
CA VAL A 145 4.64 10.07 -24.33
C VAL A 145 4.35 10.71 -25.69
N ALA A 146 5.39 11.01 -26.46
CA ALA A 146 5.35 11.91 -27.61
C ALA A 146 4.79 11.30 -28.91
N GLY A 147 4.17 10.13 -28.86
CA GLY A 147 3.67 9.45 -30.06
C GLY A 147 3.32 7.99 -29.78
N GLY A 148 2.58 7.39 -30.71
CA GLY A 148 2.06 6.04 -30.57
C GLY A 148 3.14 4.97 -30.56
N ALA A 149 4.24 5.12 -31.31
CA ALA A 149 5.33 4.15 -31.32
C ALA A 149 6.08 4.10 -29.98
N MET A 150 6.39 5.26 -29.39
CA MET A 150 6.95 5.34 -28.04
C MET A 150 5.93 4.87 -27.00
N GLY A 151 4.65 5.19 -27.16
CA GLY A 151 3.58 4.75 -26.27
C GLY A 151 3.47 3.22 -26.23
N LEU A 152 3.53 2.58 -27.40
CA LEU A 152 3.56 1.12 -27.54
C LEU A 152 4.75 0.47 -26.85
N ALA A 153 5.94 1.04 -26.99
CA ALA A 153 7.13 0.54 -26.31
C ALA A 153 6.97 0.69 -24.79
N HIS A 154 6.51 1.85 -24.34
CA HIS A 154 6.33 2.15 -22.93
C HIS A 154 5.31 1.23 -22.25
N LEU A 155 4.14 1.03 -22.87
CA LEU A 155 3.08 0.16 -22.35
C LEU A 155 3.52 -1.31 -22.22
N ARG A 156 4.50 -1.76 -23.02
CA ARG A 156 5.06 -3.12 -22.92
C ARG A 156 6.05 -3.25 -21.76
N ASP A 157 6.93 -2.26 -21.64
CA ASP A 157 8.02 -2.24 -20.65
C ASP A 157 7.50 -1.90 -19.24
N TYR A 158 6.48 -1.06 -19.16
CA TYR A 158 5.88 -0.54 -17.92
C TYR A 158 4.35 -0.71 -17.95
N PRO A 159 3.84 -1.93 -17.74
CA PRO A 159 2.42 -2.28 -17.90
C PRO A 159 1.52 -1.79 -16.75
N ILE A 160 1.76 -0.61 -16.17
CA ILE A 160 1.08 -0.15 -14.97
C ILE A 160 0.41 1.19 -15.25
N GLU A 161 -0.85 1.16 -15.64
CA GLU A 161 -1.66 2.37 -15.76
C GLU A 161 -3.11 2.13 -15.40
N ASP A 162 -3.64 3.05 -14.61
CA ASP A 162 -5.05 3.10 -14.22
C ASP A 162 -5.92 3.68 -15.35
N LEU A 163 -5.30 4.39 -16.30
CA LEU A 163 -5.97 5.02 -17.44
C LEU A 163 -4.94 5.41 -18.52
N VAL A 164 -5.29 5.19 -19.79
CA VAL A 164 -4.56 5.73 -20.95
C VAL A 164 -5.37 6.86 -21.58
N VAL A 165 -4.77 8.02 -21.77
CA VAL A 165 -5.31 9.09 -22.63
C VAL A 165 -4.52 9.10 -23.92
N MET A 166 -5.17 8.93 -25.07
CA MET A 166 -4.50 8.82 -26.36
C MET A 166 -5.11 9.73 -27.42
N ARG A 167 -4.27 10.46 -28.14
CA ARG A 167 -4.65 11.23 -29.33
C ARG A 167 -5.25 10.31 -30.40
N TYR A 168 -6.41 10.69 -30.93
CA TYR A 168 -7.10 9.90 -31.95
C TYR A 168 -6.32 9.79 -33.26
N ASN A 169 -5.75 10.91 -33.70
CA ASN A 169 -5.02 11.01 -34.97
C ASN A 169 -3.56 11.33 -34.67
N MET A 170 -2.72 10.30 -34.67
CA MET A 170 -1.27 10.41 -34.47
C MET A 170 -0.55 10.10 -35.77
N GLY A 171 0.59 10.74 -36.00
CA GLY A 171 1.37 10.54 -37.23
C GLY A 171 2.10 9.18 -37.33
N ASP A 172 2.38 8.52 -36.20
CA ASP A 172 3.34 7.41 -36.12
C ASP A 172 2.74 6.05 -35.75
N ALA A 173 1.52 6.00 -35.20
CA ALA A 173 0.77 4.77 -34.97
C ALA A 173 -0.73 5.04 -34.90
N THR A 174 -1.54 4.00 -35.14
CA THR A 174 -2.99 4.09 -35.07
C THR A 174 -3.53 3.75 -33.68
N VAL A 175 -4.68 4.32 -33.32
CA VAL A 175 -5.44 3.94 -32.11
C VAL A 175 -5.68 2.43 -32.04
N ALA A 176 -5.93 1.78 -33.18
CA ALA A 176 -6.16 0.35 -33.26
C ALA A 176 -4.93 -0.48 -32.85
N GLU A 177 -3.73 -0.05 -33.21
CA GLU A 177 -2.47 -0.74 -32.84
C GLU A 177 -2.18 -0.62 -31.35
N VAL A 178 -2.39 0.56 -30.78
CA VAL A 178 -2.23 0.81 -29.34
C VAL A 178 -3.25 0.00 -28.55
N MET A 179 -4.54 0.07 -28.93
CA MET A 179 -5.61 -0.72 -28.32
C MET A 179 -5.32 -2.22 -28.39
N LYS A 180 -4.87 -2.73 -29.54
CA LYS A 180 -4.51 -4.15 -29.69
C LYS A 180 -3.41 -4.54 -28.71
N THR A 181 -2.39 -3.70 -28.54
CA THR A 181 -1.28 -3.97 -27.61
C THR A 181 -1.79 -4.00 -26.18
N ILE A 182 -2.55 -2.98 -25.75
CA ILE A 182 -3.16 -2.90 -24.41
C ILE A 182 -4.01 -4.15 -24.12
N ARG A 183 -4.87 -4.55 -25.05
CA ARG A 183 -5.79 -5.69 -24.87
C ARG A 183 -5.12 -7.06 -25.00
N SER A 184 -3.96 -7.14 -25.66
CA SER A 184 -3.21 -8.40 -25.80
C SER A 184 -2.37 -8.76 -24.58
N ASP A 185 -2.08 -7.80 -23.70
CA ASP A 185 -1.33 -8.02 -22.48
C ASP A 185 -2.28 -8.13 -21.28
N ALA A 186 -2.29 -9.29 -20.61
CA ALA A 186 -3.15 -9.55 -19.46
C ALA A 186 -2.96 -8.54 -18.30
N ARG A 187 -1.83 -7.82 -18.25
CA ARG A 187 -1.54 -6.80 -17.24
C ARG A 187 -2.28 -5.48 -17.50
N THR A 188 -2.56 -5.15 -18.77
CA THR A 188 -3.20 -3.90 -19.20
C THR A 188 -4.54 -4.13 -19.90
N ALA A 189 -4.99 -5.39 -20.05
CA ALA A 189 -6.17 -5.74 -20.84
C ALA A 189 -7.46 -5.10 -20.34
N GLU A 190 -7.52 -4.71 -19.07
CA GLU A 190 -8.67 -4.03 -18.46
C GLU A 190 -8.46 -2.51 -18.31
N THR A 191 -7.28 -1.97 -18.67
CA THR A 191 -7.00 -0.54 -18.53
C THR A 191 -8.00 0.27 -19.38
N PRO A 192 -8.67 1.27 -18.80
CA PRO A 192 -9.56 2.14 -19.55
C PRO A 192 -8.75 3.07 -20.46
N VAL A 193 -9.33 3.41 -21.61
CA VAL A 193 -8.75 4.27 -22.63
C VAL A 193 -9.70 5.42 -22.91
N ALA A 194 -9.20 6.65 -22.83
CA ALA A 194 -9.87 7.85 -23.27
C ALA A 194 -9.23 8.38 -24.55
N LEU A 195 -10.05 8.78 -25.52
CA LEU A 195 -9.57 9.32 -26.79
C LEU A 195 -9.62 10.84 -26.80
N LEU A 196 -8.48 11.46 -27.06
CA LEU A 196 -8.36 12.90 -27.26
C LEU A 196 -8.59 13.23 -28.74
N CYS A 197 -9.73 13.87 -29.02
CA CYS A 197 -10.23 14.11 -30.37
C CYS A 197 -10.24 15.61 -30.71
N ASP A 198 -9.85 15.92 -31.93
CA ASP A 198 -10.13 17.24 -32.51
C ASP A 198 -11.61 17.30 -32.91
N PRO A 199 -12.21 18.51 -32.98
CA PRO A 199 -13.63 18.65 -33.32
C PRO A 199 -14.02 17.99 -34.66
N SER A 200 -13.12 18.00 -35.65
CA SER A 200 -13.34 17.37 -36.96
C SER A 200 -13.39 15.85 -36.89
N ASP A 201 -12.70 15.25 -35.93
CA ASP A 201 -12.46 13.81 -35.85
C ASP A 201 -13.38 13.14 -34.83
N ARG A 202 -14.10 13.94 -34.04
CA ARG A 202 -14.94 13.50 -32.91
C ARG A 202 -15.96 12.43 -33.33
N GLU A 203 -16.74 12.72 -34.37
CA GLU A 203 -17.80 11.83 -34.86
C GLU A 203 -17.21 10.51 -35.40
N ALA A 204 -16.11 10.60 -36.15
CA ALA A 204 -15.41 9.43 -36.67
C ALA A 204 -14.84 8.56 -35.54
N ALA A 205 -14.29 9.18 -34.49
CA ALA A 205 -13.76 8.48 -33.32
C ALA A 205 -14.86 7.76 -32.54
N GLU A 206 -16.01 8.40 -32.30
CA GLU A 206 -17.13 7.78 -31.60
C GLU A 206 -17.69 6.59 -32.36
N ASN A 207 -17.88 6.75 -33.67
CA ASN A 207 -18.39 5.67 -34.52
C ASN A 207 -17.44 4.46 -34.54
N ALA A 208 -16.12 4.70 -34.53
CA ALA A 208 -15.14 3.62 -34.59
C ALA A 208 -14.80 2.97 -33.24
N TYR A 209 -14.93 3.71 -32.13
CA TYR A 209 -14.37 3.31 -30.84
C TYR A 209 -15.30 3.45 -29.64
N SER A 210 -16.58 3.80 -29.79
CA SER A 210 -17.52 3.92 -28.64
C SER A 210 -17.64 2.65 -27.78
N GLU A 211 -17.45 1.46 -28.36
CA GLU A 211 -17.45 0.20 -27.61
C GLU A 211 -16.09 -0.13 -26.95
N LYS A 212 -15.01 0.58 -27.32
CA LYS A 212 -13.63 0.25 -26.94
C LYS A 212 -12.96 1.31 -26.07
N ALA A 213 -13.28 2.58 -26.30
CA ALA A 213 -12.85 3.74 -25.53
C ALA A 213 -13.97 4.15 -24.57
N GLN A 214 -13.61 4.41 -23.33
CA GLN A 214 -14.58 4.67 -22.26
C GLN A 214 -14.89 6.17 -22.09
N ALA A 215 -14.06 7.04 -22.68
CA ALA A 215 -14.31 8.49 -22.72
C ALA A 215 -13.71 9.12 -23.98
N PHE A 216 -14.21 10.29 -24.32
CA PHE A 216 -13.70 11.10 -25.41
C PHE A 216 -13.53 12.55 -24.94
N ILE A 217 -12.34 13.08 -25.16
CA ILE A 217 -11.90 14.41 -24.71
C ILE A 217 -11.84 15.32 -25.93
N ALA A 218 -12.49 16.48 -25.86
CA ALA A 218 -12.42 17.48 -26.92
C ALA A 218 -11.12 18.30 -26.83
N THR A 219 -10.62 18.74 -27.98
CA THR A 219 -9.51 19.69 -28.09
C THR A 219 -10.06 21.08 -28.46
N PRO A 220 -9.62 22.18 -27.81
CA PRO A 220 -8.63 22.23 -26.74
C PRO A 220 -9.14 21.59 -25.44
N PRO A 221 -8.28 20.86 -24.70
CA PRO A 221 -8.70 20.17 -23.49
C PRO A 221 -9.00 21.19 -22.39
N THR A 222 -10.12 21.01 -21.70
CA THR A 222 -10.49 21.78 -20.52
C THR A 222 -10.67 20.85 -19.34
N ALA A 223 -9.86 21.02 -18.30
CA ALA A 223 -9.79 20.10 -17.16
C ALA A 223 -11.15 19.83 -16.51
N ASP A 224 -11.97 20.85 -16.33
CA ASP A 224 -13.30 20.70 -15.73
C ASP A 224 -14.28 19.91 -16.60
N ALA A 225 -14.06 19.85 -17.92
CA ALA A 225 -14.93 19.10 -18.83
C ALA A 225 -14.56 17.62 -18.89
N TYR A 226 -13.26 17.26 -18.93
CA TYR A 226 -12.85 15.87 -19.11
C TYR A 226 -12.61 15.13 -17.81
N GLU A 227 -12.14 15.83 -16.76
CA GLU A 227 -11.66 15.14 -15.55
C GLU A 227 -12.75 14.37 -14.80
N PRO A 228 -14.00 14.85 -14.66
CA PRO A 228 -15.07 14.06 -14.04
C PRO A 228 -15.31 12.73 -14.77
N GLY A 229 -15.23 12.74 -16.11
CA GLY A 229 -15.34 11.54 -16.93
C GLY A 229 -14.18 10.59 -16.68
N LEU A 230 -12.93 11.08 -16.70
CA LEU A 230 -11.75 10.26 -16.42
C LEU A 230 -11.76 9.69 -15.01
N ARG A 231 -12.18 10.47 -14.02
CA ARG A 231 -12.32 10.06 -12.62
C ARG A 231 -13.25 8.87 -12.44
N ALA A 232 -14.31 8.79 -13.24
CA ALA A 232 -15.25 7.67 -13.22
C ALA A 232 -14.69 6.38 -13.84
N LEU A 233 -13.63 6.48 -14.65
CA LEU A 233 -12.99 5.33 -15.30
C LEU A 233 -11.90 4.69 -14.44
N VAL A 234 -11.19 5.50 -13.67
CA VAL A 234 -10.17 5.02 -12.74
C VAL A 234 -10.84 4.46 -11.49
N LYS A 235 -10.22 3.44 -10.89
CA LYS A 235 -10.69 2.91 -9.59
C LYS A 235 -10.83 4.03 -8.57
N ASP A 236 -11.79 3.87 -7.67
CA ASP A 236 -11.96 4.80 -6.55
C ASP A 236 -10.62 4.94 -5.81
N LEU A 237 -10.10 6.17 -5.76
CA LEU A 237 -8.79 6.47 -5.16
C LEU A 237 -8.87 6.29 -3.66
N GLU A 238 -10.00 6.61 -3.05
CA GLU A 238 -10.18 6.46 -1.61
C GLU A 238 -10.21 4.98 -1.25
N GLY A 239 -10.98 4.17 -1.97
CA GLY A 239 -10.94 2.71 -1.86
C GLY A 239 -9.54 2.12 -2.12
N ALA A 240 -8.87 2.51 -3.20
CA ALA A 240 -7.53 2.02 -3.53
C ALA A 240 -6.47 2.46 -2.50
N ARG A 241 -6.55 3.68 -1.98
CA ARG A 241 -5.71 4.18 -0.88
C ARG A 241 -6.00 3.44 0.41
N ALA A 242 -7.26 3.17 0.72
CA ALA A 242 -7.64 2.40 1.88
C ALA A 242 -7.10 0.97 1.80
N GLU A 243 -7.21 0.31 0.63
CA GLU A 243 -6.65 -1.02 0.39
C GLU A 243 -5.12 -1.04 0.48
N ALA A 244 -4.44 -0.05 -0.14
CA ALA A 244 -2.99 0.09 -0.07
C ALA A 244 -2.53 0.34 1.38
N THR A 245 -3.21 1.23 2.10
CA THR A 245 -2.94 1.54 3.51
C THR A 245 -3.19 0.32 4.39
N ALA A 246 -4.27 -0.42 4.17
CA ALA A 246 -4.56 -1.66 4.89
C ALA A 246 -3.47 -2.72 4.65
N THR A 247 -3.05 -2.88 3.40
CA THR A 247 -1.96 -3.79 2.99
C THR A 247 -0.64 -3.39 3.66
N ALA A 248 -0.27 -2.11 3.61
CA ALA A 248 0.94 -1.59 4.25
C ALA A 248 0.90 -1.72 5.78
N SER A 249 -0.26 -1.43 6.40
CA SER A 249 -0.45 -1.60 7.85
C SER A 249 -0.30 -3.06 8.25
N GLN A 250 -0.87 -3.99 7.49
CA GLN A 250 -0.75 -5.42 7.76
C GLN A 250 0.70 -5.90 7.57
N ALA A 251 1.39 -5.45 6.53
CA ALA A 251 2.81 -5.75 6.32
C ALA A 251 3.68 -5.24 7.49
N ALA A 252 3.47 -3.99 7.93
CA ALA A 252 4.17 -3.43 9.08
C ALA A 252 3.92 -4.22 10.37
N ARG A 253 2.67 -4.66 10.61
CA ARG A 253 2.31 -5.51 11.76
C ARG A 253 3.00 -6.86 11.73
N PHE A 254 3.12 -7.49 10.56
CA PHE A 254 3.86 -8.74 10.45
C PHE A 254 5.35 -8.55 10.70
N LEU A 255 5.97 -7.54 10.08
CA LEU A 255 7.38 -7.21 10.31
C LEU A 255 7.69 -6.91 11.79
N LEU A 256 6.74 -6.32 12.51
CA LEU A 256 6.83 -6.10 13.96
C LEU A 256 6.96 -7.41 14.76
N TRP A 257 6.23 -8.46 14.37
CA TRP A 257 6.14 -9.74 15.09
C TRP A 257 7.24 -10.71 14.69
N MET A 258 7.95 -10.43 13.60
CA MET A 258 9.09 -11.20 13.14
C MET A 258 10.28 -11.10 14.08
N ASP A 259 11.18 -12.08 13.95
CA ASP A 259 12.51 -11.98 14.55
C ASP A 259 13.24 -10.77 13.92
N PRO A 260 13.83 -9.87 14.73
CA PRO A 260 14.56 -8.71 14.24
C PRO A 260 15.65 -9.02 13.21
N SER A 261 16.31 -10.18 13.31
CA SER A 261 17.35 -10.59 12.36
C SER A 261 16.80 -10.86 10.96
N LEU A 262 15.53 -11.26 10.86
CA LEU A 262 14.85 -11.49 9.58
C LEU A 262 14.29 -10.19 8.99
N SER A 263 13.79 -9.29 9.84
CA SER A 263 13.17 -8.03 9.40
C SER A 263 14.15 -6.86 9.23
N ALA A 264 15.43 -7.03 9.56
CA ALA A 264 16.46 -6.01 9.39
C ALA A 264 16.55 -5.45 7.95
N GLY A 265 16.31 -6.29 6.93
CA GLY A 265 16.27 -5.85 5.53
C GLY A 265 15.13 -4.88 5.18
N ALA A 266 14.11 -4.75 6.04
CA ALA A 266 12.93 -3.91 5.81
C ALA A 266 13.08 -2.48 6.36
N VAL A 267 14.20 -2.13 7.00
CA VAL A 267 14.39 -0.82 7.67
C VAL A 267 14.07 0.35 6.75
N ASN A 268 14.60 0.34 5.51
CA ASN A 268 14.36 1.42 4.56
C ASN A 268 12.87 1.57 4.18
N GLY A 269 12.16 0.45 3.98
CA GLY A 269 10.72 0.47 3.69
C GLY A 269 9.91 1.00 4.87
N LEU A 270 10.24 0.56 6.09
CA LEU A 270 9.59 1.03 7.32
C LEU A 270 9.80 2.52 7.54
N VAL A 271 11.01 3.03 7.29
CA VAL A 271 11.32 4.48 7.33
C VAL A 271 10.49 5.25 6.30
N GLY A 272 10.30 4.70 5.10
CA GLY A 272 9.46 5.29 4.05
C GLY A 272 8.02 5.55 4.50
N THR A 273 7.45 4.66 5.31
CA THR A 273 6.06 4.79 5.80
C THR A 273 5.85 5.85 6.88
N LEU A 274 6.92 6.42 7.45
CA LEU A 274 6.81 7.35 8.58
C LEU A 274 6.14 8.69 8.23
N LYS A 275 5.93 8.97 6.94
CA LYS A 275 5.23 10.15 6.41
C LYS A 275 3.75 9.89 6.07
N GLY A 276 3.30 8.63 6.14
CA GLY A 276 1.97 8.20 5.69
C GLY A 276 0.89 8.24 6.78
N ASP A 277 -0.07 7.34 6.67
CA ASP A 277 -1.17 7.20 7.61
C ASP A 277 -0.74 6.63 8.98
N ASP A 278 -1.34 7.10 10.06
CA ASP A 278 -1.00 6.71 11.44
C ASP A 278 -1.20 5.21 11.72
N SER A 279 -2.12 4.56 11.00
CA SER A 279 -2.35 3.11 11.05
C SER A 279 -1.16 2.29 10.54
N VAL A 280 -0.30 2.89 9.71
CA VAL A 280 0.95 2.29 9.20
C VAL A 280 2.14 2.78 10.03
N ARG A 281 2.19 4.08 10.36
CA ARG A 281 3.29 4.67 11.15
C ARG A 281 3.46 3.98 12.50
N THR A 282 2.37 3.69 13.19
CA THR A 282 2.39 3.08 14.53
C THR A 282 3.07 1.69 14.53
N PRO A 283 2.63 0.69 13.74
CA PRO A 283 3.32 -0.59 13.68
C PRO A 283 4.74 -0.46 13.11
N ALA A 284 4.99 0.46 12.17
CA ALA A 284 6.32 0.67 11.60
C ALA A 284 7.32 1.18 12.65
N LEU A 285 6.96 2.18 13.46
CA LEU A 285 7.77 2.70 14.56
C LEU A 285 8.10 1.61 15.58
N ARG A 286 7.12 0.78 15.94
CA ARG A 286 7.34 -0.33 16.87
C ARG A 286 8.27 -1.39 16.27
N ALA A 287 8.18 -1.66 14.97
CA ALA A 287 9.06 -2.60 14.27
C ALA A 287 10.50 -2.06 14.25
N LEU A 288 10.68 -0.80 13.84
CA LEU A 288 11.98 -0.11 13.87
C LEU A 288 12.61 -0.12 15.27
N GLY A 289 11.82 0.13 16.32
CA GLY A 289 12.30 0.06 17.70
C GLY A 289 12.76 -1.34 18.14
N ARG A 290 12.15 -2.42 17.61
CA ARG A 290 12.57 -3.81 17.88
C ARG A 290 13.81 -4.21 17.09
N ILE A 291 13.92 -3.75 15.85
CA ILE A 291 15.12 -3.93 15.01
C ILE A 291 16.30 -3.15 15.62
N ALA A 292 16.01 -1.96 16.18
CA ALA A 292 16.96 -1.08 16.84
C ALA A 292 18.13 -0.64 15.93
N ASP A 293 17.87 -0.47 14.63
CA ASP A 293 18.87 -0.04 13.66
C ASP A 293 19.13 1.48 13.74
N ALA A 294 20.40 1.86 13.89
CA ALA A 294 20.81 3.25 14.08
C ALA A 294 20.53 4.16 12.87
N SER A 295 20.49 3.62 11.65
CA SER A 295 20.21 4.41 10.43
C SER A 295 18.81 5.01 10.44
N SER A 296 17.88 4.41 11.16
CA SER A 296 16.49 4.87 11.27
C SER A 296 16.29 6.02 12.28
N ALA A 297 17.26 6.28 13.16
CA ALA A 297 17.11 7.20 14.30
C ALA A 297 16.75 8.64 13.85
N GLY A 298 17.37 9.14 12.78
CA GLY A 298 17.10 10.50 12.29
C GLY A 298 15.66 10.68 11.80
N ALA A 299 15.13 9.71 11.06
CA ALA A 299 13.75 9.75 10.57
C ALA A 299 12.73 9.62 11.71
N ILE A 300 13.02 8.78 12.71
CA ILE A 300 12.15 8.64 13.89
C ILE A 300 12.18 9.91 14.74
N MET A 301 13.34 10.57 14.87
CA MET A 301 13.45 11.85 15.57
C MET A 301 12.57 12.91 14.93
N ALA A 302 12.55 13.00 13.59
CA ALA A 302 11.66 13.93 12.88
C ALA A 302 10.18 13.70 13.24
N VAL A 303 9.73 12.45 13.32
CA VAL A 303 8.37 12.10 13.75
C VAL A 303 8.10 12.47 15.21
N PHE A 304 9.06 12.24 16.11
CA PHE A 304 8.91 12.56 17.52
C PHE A 304 8.80 14.08 17.77
N SER A 305 9.59 14.86 17.04
CA SER A 305 9.64 16.32 17.11
C SER A 305 8.50 17.03 16.37
N ASP A 306 7.76 16.33 15.52
CA ASP A 306 6.60 16.87 14.81
C ASP A 306 5.42 17.08 15.76
N GLY A 307 5.16 18.33 16.14
CA GLY A 307 4.05 18.69 17.02
C GLY A 307 2.66 18.54 16.40
N SER A 308 2.56 18.34 15.07
CA SER A 308 1.29 18.08 14.39
C SER A 308 0.92 16.59 14.36
N ALA A 309 1.89 15.70 14.60
CA ALA A 309 1.65 14.26 14.66
C ALA A 309 0.86 13.87 15.92
N ALA A 310 0.01 12.84 15.79
CA ALA A 310 -0.75 12.31 16.90
C ALA A 310 0.15 11.89 18.07
N GLU A 311 -0.30 12.15 19.30
CA GLU A 311 0.46 11.84 20.51
C GLU A 311 0.86 10.36 20.59
N ALA A 312 -0.03 9.45 20.18
CA ALA A 312 0.26 8.01 20.13
C ALA A 312 1.47 7.69 19.23
N VAL A 313 1.54 8.30 18.05
CA VAL A 313 2.64 8.11 17.09
C VAL A 313 3.94 8.67 17.66
N ARG A 314 3.91 9.87 18.24
CA ARG A 314 5.07 10.48 18.89
C ARG A 314 5.57 9.65 20.08
N GLY A 315 4.65 9.09 20.87
CA GLY A 315 4.98 8.22 22.00
C GLY A 315 5.69 6.94 21.54
N HIS A 316 5.21 6.32 20.45
CA HIS A 316 5.89 5.17 19.85
C HIS A 316 7.26 5.53 19.26
N ALA A 317 7.40 6.72 18.67
CA ALA A 317 8.69 7.23 18.19
C ALA A 317 9.71 7.39 19.34
N ALA A 318 9.28 7.95 20.48
CA ALA A 318 10.14 8.08 21.66
C ALA A 318 10.63 6.72 22.18
N VAL A 319 9.74 5.72 22.26
CA VAL A 319 10.10 4.35 22.69
C VAL A 319 11.06 3.68 21.69
N ALA A 320 10.86 3.88 20.39
CA ALA A 320 11.73 3.35 19.36
C ALA A 320 13.14 3.97 19.44
N LEU A 321 13.24 5.29 19.58
CA LEU A 321 14.52 6.00 19.78
C LEU A 321 15.25 5.53 21.04
N ALA A 322 14.53 5.34 22.15
CA ALA A 322 15.13 4.82 23.36
C ALA A 322 15.68 3.40 23.18
N SER A 323 14.99 2.57 22.40
CA SER A 323 15.44 1.19 22.09
C SER A 323 16.71 1.19 21.23
N ILE A 324 16.79 2.07 20.23
CA ILE A 324 18.00 2.28 19.41
C ILE A 324 19.16 2.82 20.26
N ALA A 325 18.89 3.79 21.14
CA ALA A 325 19.88 4.31 22.08
C ALA A 325 20.41 3.19 22.98
N ARG A 326 19.53 2.34 23.52
CA ARG A 326 19.92 1.19 24.33
C ARG A 326 20.80 0.19 23.57
N ALA A 327 20.46 -0.11 22.32
CA ALA A 327 21.24 -1.01 21.48
C ALA A 327 22.64 -0.45 21.15
N SER A 328 22.74 0.87 20.94
CA SER A 328 24.01 1.57 20.72
C SER A 328 24.79 1.90 22.00
N GLY A 329 24.20 1.68 23.18
CA GLY A 329 24.82 1.90 24.48
C GLY A 329 24.92 3.37 24.92
N SER A 330 24.37 4.31 24.16
CA SER A 330 24.40 5.74 24.50
C SER A 330 23.14 6.46 24.03
N ALA A 331 22.76 7.53 24.74
CA ALA A 331 21.66 8.40 24.36
C ALA A 331 22.18 9.78 23.93
N SER A 332 21.77 10.26 22.77
CA SER A 332 22.08 11.63 22.32
C SER A 332 21.42 12.66 23.24
N ALA A 333 22.07 13.81 23.44
CA ALA A 333 21.51 14.92 24.20
C ALA A 333 20.17 15.40 23.64
N ASP A 334 20.01 15.42 22.32
CA ASP A 334 18.77 15.83 21.64
C ASP A 334 17.58 14.95 22.02
N LEU A 335 17.77 13.63 22.06
CA LEU A 335 16.75 12.67 22.51
C LEU A 335 16.35 12.90 23.96
N VAL A 336 17.33 13.07 24.85
CA VAL A 336 17.08 13.27 26.29
C VAL A 336 16.34 14.59 26.52
N ASN A 337 16.78 15.67 25.86
CA ASN A 337 16.16 16.98 25.95
C ASN A 337 14.76 16.99 25.33
N GLY A 338 14.59 16.31 24.19
CA GLY A 338 13.29 16.17 23.52
C GLY A 338 12.28 15.41 24.38
N ILE A 339 12.68 14.32 25.04
CA ILE A 339 11.82 13.59 25.98
C ILE A 339 11.49 14.45 27.19
N HIS A 340 12.47 15.15 27.77
CA HIS A 340 12.21 16.06 28.88
C HIS A 340 11.20 17.16 28.50
N ALA A 341 11.37 17.78 27.33
CA ALA A 341 10.46 18.81 26.83
C ALA A 341 9.05 18.26 26.56
N ALA A 342 8.95 17.07 25.98
CA ALA A 342 7.68 16.39 25.74
C ALA A 342 6.92 16.11 27.04
N ILE A 343 7.60 15.61 28.08
CA ILE A 343 7.00 15.38 29.41
C ILE A 343 6.56 16.71 30.02
N ALA A 344 7.40 17.75 29.95
CA ALA A 344 7.10 19.06 30.51
C ALA A 344 5.86 19.71 29.84
N GLY A 345 5.70 19.51 28.53
CA GLY A 345 4.55 19.96 27.73
C GLY A 345 3.23 19.27 28.09
N GLY A 346 3.27 18.11 28.75
CA GLY A 346 2.07 17.33 29.07
C GLY A 346 1.53 16.56 27.86
N GLY A 347 0.27 16.15 27.95
CA GLY A 347 -0.45 15.36 26.93
C GLY A 347 -1.39 14.36 27.60
N GLY A 348 -1.97 13.46 26.81
CA GLY A 348 -2.80 12.37 27.32
C GLY A 348 -2.01 11.34 28.13
N ASP A 349 -2.71 10.59 28.99
CA ASP A 349 -2.11 9.60 29.89
C ASP A 349 -1.32 8.52 29.14
N ASP A 350 -1.85 8.02 28.02
CA ASP A 350 -1.18 7.03 27.17
C ASP A 350 0.14 7.56 26.59
N TYR A 351 0.19 8.84 26.24
CA TYR A 351 1.39 9.49 25.73
C TYR A 351 2.44 9.66 26.83
N LEU A 352 2.04 10.14 28.00
CA LEU A 352 2.92 10.24 29.17
C LEU A 352 3.44 8.87 29.60
N TYR A 353 2.60 7.83 29.55
CA TYR A 353 3.01 6.46 29.81
C TYR A 353 4.06 5.97 28.79
N ALA A 354 3.88 6.26 27.50
CA ALA A 354 4.86 5.93 26.47
C ALA A 354 6.21 6.66 26.69
N LEU A 355 6.18 7.95 27.05
CA LEU A 355 7.38 8.71 27.42
C LEU A 355 8.07 8.13 28.67
N GLY A 356 7.30 7.70 29.66
CA GLY A 356 7.82 7.01 30.84
C GLY A 356 8.52 5.69 30.49
N ARG A 357 7.92 4.90 29.59
CA ARG A 357 8.56 3.69 29.07
C ARG A 357 9.87 4.02 28.34
N ALA A 358 9.90 5.06 27.51
CA ALA A 358 11.12 5.51 26.85
C ALA A 358 12.21 5.89 27.87
N CYS A 359 11.86 6.65 28.93
CA CYS A 359 12.78 6.99 30.02
C CYS A 359 13.38 5.75 30.70
N GLY A 360 12.57 4.70 30.91
CA GLY A 360 13.05 3.45 31.51
C GLY A 360 14.04 2.67 30.63
N ILE A 361 13.90 2.77 29.30
CA ILE A 361 14.75 2.07 28.33
C ILE A 361 16.09 2.81 28.11
N LEU A 362 16.08 4.15 28.20
CA LEU A 362 17.25 4.99 27.88
C LEU A 362 18.52 4.61 28.67
N PRO A 363 19.67 4.43 27.99
CA PRO A 363 20.96 4.23 28.64
C PRO A 363 21.54 5.58 29.09
N VAL A 364 21.00 6.13 30.17
CA VAL A 364 21.45 7.39 30.81
C VAL A 364 21.88 7.14 32.25
N ASP A 365 22.66 8.06 32.81
CA ASP A 365 23.04 8.02 34.21
C ASP A 365 21.84 8.17 35.16
N LEU A 366 22.07 7.84 36.44
CA LEU A 366 21.03 7.88 37.47
C LEU A 366 20.48 9.29 37.67
N ALA A 367 21.32 10.32 37.64
CA ALA A 367 20.91 11.70 37.88
C ALA A 367 19.93 12.20 36.80
N THR A 368 20.26 11.96 35.53
CA THR A 368 19.44 12.28 34.37
C THR A 368 18.12 11.51 34.42
N ARG A 369 18.17 10.22 34.74
CA ARG A 369 16.98 9.39 34.89
C ARG A 369 16.05 9.89 35.99
N THR A 370 16.57 10.22 37.17
CA THR A 370 15.80 10.75 38.29
C THR A 370 15.13 12.07 37.90
N LYS A 371 15.83 12.95 37.18
CA LYS A 371 15.25 14.21 36.69
C LYS A 371 14.05 13.95 35.78
N LEU A 372 14.18 13.08 34.78
CA LEU A 372 13.09 12.73 33.86
C LEU A 372 11.86 12.15 34.58
N LEU A 373 12.08 11.20 35.49
CA LEU A 373 11.00 10.53 36.22
C LEU A 373 10.29 11.47 37.22
N ASN A 374 11.01 12.38 37.86
CA ASN A 374 10.40 13.39 38.74
C ASN A 374 9.51 14.34 37.94
N THR A 375 9.96 14.80 36.78
CA THR A 375 9.13 15.61 35.87
C THR A 375 7.88 14.84 35.45
N LEU A 376 8.02 13.56 35.10
CA LEU A 376 6.88 12.72 34.70
C LEU A 376 5.88 12.54 35.84
N ARG A 377 6.36 12.25 37.06
CA ARG A 377 5.51 12.10 38.25
C ARG A 377 4.69 13.34 38.55
N SER A 378 5.23 14.53 38.28
CA SER A 378 4.49 15.79 38.46
C SER A 378 3.32 15.98 37.48
N LYS A 379 3.25 15.18 36.42
CA LYS A 379 2.24 15.28 35.36
C LYS A 379 1.17 14.18 35.42
N ILE A 380 1.50 13.02 35.98
CA ILE A 380 0.55 11.93 36.21
C ILE A 380 -0.18 12.25 37.52
N ASN A 381 -1.40 12.78 37.43
CA ASN A 381 -2.29 12.87 38.59
C ASN A 381 -2.65 11.44 39.02
N VAL A 382 -2.00 10.94 40.07
CA VAL A 382 -2.55 9.78 40.78
C VAL A 382 -3.67 10.36 41.65
N ASP A 383 -4.90 10.17 41.22
CA ASP A 383 -6.08 10.52 42.02
C ASP A 383 -6.10 9.58 43.24
N THR A 384 -5.46 9.99 44.34
CA THR A 384 -5.48 9.28 45.63
C THR A 384 -6.49 9.92 46.59
N ALA A 385 -7.69 10.19 46.10
CA ALA A 385 -8.87 10.46 46.92
C ALA A 385 -10.01 9.67 46.24
N SER A 386 -10.68 8.71 46.85
CA SER A 386 -11.20 8.63 48.21
C SER A 386 -11.53 7.17 48.55
N ASP A 387 -11.01 6.67 49.67
CA ASP A 387 -11.57 5.50 50.36
C ASP A 387 -11.28 5.65 51.87
N ASP A 388 -11.78 6.74 52.44
CA ASP A 388 -12.10 6.83 53.87
C ASP A 388 -13.63 6.79 53.95
N GLY A 389 -14.17 5.59 54.13
CA GLY A 389 -15.58 5.29 54.39
C GLY A 389 -15.72 4.32 55.55
#